data_AF-A0A4S2B4K3-F1
#
_entry.id   AF-A0A4S2B4K3-F1
#
_cell.length_a   1.000
_cell.length_b   1.000
_cell.length_c   1.000
_cell.angle_alpha   90.00
_cell.angle_beta   90.00
_cell.angle_gamma   90.00
#
_symmetry.space_group_name_H-M   'P 1'
#
loop_
_entity.id
_entity.type
_entity.pdbx_description
1 polymer ?
#
loop_
_entity_poly.entity_id
_entity_poly.type
_entity_poly.pdbx_seq_one_letter_code
_entity_poly.pdbx_strand_id
1 'polypeptide(L)'
;MLLLAALFILPVSEAAITKKRKIPRYKESACGERITTRTPIDYTNEASGKNIHGKQKTTYSVTLKQNTMLNIHIGFQKKLWYGWRRDNHRDAYYYFDASPFQYNYWLKPNAKDAPLLQQDITCPDIYFFENEGTIDYESGYIVGGSKVLTGKLYVWTDYTVETSTKRYKQVVKKYKMFPNEEMPICDKNKAYTLDFTLNYLW
;
A
#
# COMPACT_ATOMS: atom_id res chain seq x y z
N MET A 1 18.46 61.01 35.91
CA MET A 1 18.48 60.17 37.13
C MET A 1 18.63 58.73 36.70
N LEU A 2 19.88 58.23 36.73
CA LEU A 2 20.20 56.81 36.60
C LEU A 2 20.06 56.15 37.98
N LEU A 3 19.49 54.95 38.05
CA LEU A 3 19.54 54.10 39.23
C LEU A 3 20.24 52.79 38.86
N LEU A 4 21.46 52.64 39.38
CA LEU A 4 22.29 51.44 39.37
C LEU A 4 21.63 50.35 40.23
N ALA A 5 21.56 49.12 39.72
CA ALA A 5 21.35 47.92 40.52
C ALA A 5 22.68 47.17 40.66
N ALA A 6 23.17 47.06 41.90
CA ALA A 6 24.43 46.42 42.25
C ALA A 6 24.31 44.89 42.29
N LEU A 7 25.29 44.23 41.67
CA LEU A 7 25.54 42.80 41.68
C LEU A 7 26.19 42.41 43.03
N PHE A 8 25.62 41.48 43.78
CA PHE A 8 26.30 40.82 44.90
C PHE A 8 26.44 39.32 44.60
N ILE A 9 27.70 38.91 44.43
CA ILE A 9 28.17 37.52 44.40
C ILE A 9 28.44 37.12 45.85
N LEU A 10 27.91 35.99 46.30
CA LEU A 10 28.43 35.27 47.47
C LEU A 10 28.55 33.77 47.17
N PRO A 11 29.60 33.11 47.69
CA PRO A 11 30.01 31.76 47.31
C PRO A 11 29.27 30.71 48.14
N VAL A 12 29.00 29.54 47.56
CA VAL A 12 28.56 28.37 48.34
C VAL A 12 29.56 27.24 48.12
N SER A 13 30.27 26.95 49.19
CA SER A 13 31.29 25.91 49.37
C SER A 13 30.72 24.50 49.31
N GLU A 14 31.51 23.57 48.77
CA GLU A 14 31.33 22.13 48.88
C GLU A 14 31.25 21.66 50.33
N ALA A 15 30.22 20.88 50.65
CA ALA A 15 30.25 19.93 51.76
C ALA A 15 29.35 18.74 51.42
N ALA A 16 29.98 17.61 51.07
CA ALA A 16 29.35 16.32 50.88
C ALA A 16 28.92 15.73 52.23
N ILE A 17 27.63 15.44 52.43
CA ILE A 17 27.18 14.48 53.45
C ILE A 17 26.08 13.59 52.86
N THR A 18 26.44 12.31 52.77
CA THR A 18 25.67 11.13 52.38
C THR A 18 24.45 10.91 53.27
N LYS A 19 23.25 10.82 52.68
CA LYS A 19 22.09 10.16 53.31
C LYS A 19 21.65 8.98 52.44
N LYS A 20 21.97 7.77 52.91
CA LYS A 20 21.44 6.50 52.38
C LYS A 20 19.91 6.50 52.51
N ARG A 21 19.19 6.55 51.39
CA ARG A 21 17.74 6.28 51.36
C ARG A 21 17.50 4.77 51.30
N LYS A 22 16.70 4.29 52.26
CA LYS A 22 16.19 2.92 52.39
C LYS A 22 15.36 2.55 51.15
N ILE A 23 15.70 1.44 50.49
CA ILE A 23 14.89 0.83 49.43
C ILE A 23 13.74 0.05 50.11
N PRO A 24 12.46 0.36 49.89
CA PRO A 24 11.39 -0.50 50.38
C PRO A 24 11.35 -1.79 49.53
N ARG A 25 11.44 -2.95 50.20
CA ARG A 25 11.19 -4.26 49.59
C ARG A 25 9.69 -4.38 49.29
N TYR A 26 9.33 -4.49 48.01
CA TYR A 26 7.99 -4.89 47.60
C TYR A 26 7.83 -6.40 47.82
N LYS A 27 6.75 -6.81 48.48
CA LYS A 27 6.35 -8.23 48.58
C LYS A 27 5.53 -8.56 47.34
N GLU A 28 5.98 -9.53 46.55
CA GLU A 28 5.20 -10.11 45.44
C GLU A 28 3.93 -10.78 45.98
N SER A 29 2.78 -10.26 45.59
CA SER A 29 1.52 -10.99 45.60
C SER A 29 1.27 -11.51 44.19
N ALA A 30 1.45 -12.81 43.99
CA ALA A 30 1.19 -13.49 42.73
C ALA A 30 -0.32 -13.44 42.40
N CYS A 31 -0.70 -12.61 41.45
CA CYS A 31 -1.91 -12.78 40.65
C CYS A 31 -1.42 -13.12 39.24
N GLY A 32 -1.75 -14.32 38.74
CA GLY A 32 -1.29 -14.80 37.44
C GLY A 32 -1.87 -13.94 36.31
N GLU A 33 -1.14 -12.89 35.93
CA GLU A 33 -1.45 -12.08 34.78
C GLU A 33 -0.97 -12.85 33.54
N ARG A 34 -1.91 -13.26 32.68
CA ARG A 34 -1.61 -13.87 31.39
C ARG A 34 -0.97 -12.78 30.53
N ILE A 35 0.36 -12.69 30.55
CA ILE A 35 1.13 -11.84 29.63
C ILE A 35 0.81 -12.34 28.23
N THR A 36 -0.19 -11.72 27.61
CA THR A 36 -0.43 -11.85 26.19
C THR A 36 0.62 -10.94 25.58
N THR A 37 1.75 -11.51 25.16
CA THR A 37 2.73 -10.81 24.33
C THR A 37 1.98 -10.38 23.08
N ARG A 38 1.45 -9.16 23.07
CA ARG A 38 0.99 -8.52 21.84
C ARG A 38 2.24 -8.37 21.00
N THR A 39 2.39 -9.19 19.98
CA THR A 39 3.29 -8.88 18.87
C THR A 39 2.99 -7.44 18.46
N PRO A 40 3.99 -6.56 18.34
CA PRO A 40 3.77 -5.23 17.77
C PRO A 40 3.00 -5.41 16.47
N ILE A 41 1.83 -4.77 16.36
CA ILE A 41 1.15 -4.68 15.07
C ILE A 41 2.05 -3.75 14.26
N ASP A 42 2.81 -4.33 13.34
CA ASP A 42 3.57 -3.56 12.36
C ASP A 42 2.55 -2.89 11.44
N TYR A 43 2.31 -1.60 11.68
CA TYR A 43 1.33 -0.85 10.91
C TYR A 43 1.95 -0.48 9.57
N THR A 44 1.82 -1.37 8.59
CA THR A 44 2.23 -1.09 7.21
C THR A 44 1.04 -0.55 6.42
N ASN A 45 1.23 0.54 5.68
CA ASN A 45 0.27 1.03 4.70
C ASN A 45 0.63 0.61 3.27
N GLU A 46 1.69 -0.17 3.10
CA GLU A 46 2.14 -0.71 1.82
C GLU A 46 2.48 -2.20 1.93
N ALA A 47 2.17 -2.94 0.88
CA ALA A 47 2.72 -4.27 0.63
C ALA A 47 3.30 -4.30 -0.80
N SER A 48 4.42 -4.99 -0.99
CA SER A 48 5.06 -5.07 -2.31
C SER A 48 5.61 -6.46 -2.61
N GLY A 49 5.73 -6.76 -3.90
CA GLY A 49 6.27 -7.99 -4.44
C GLY A 49 6.99 -7.75 -5.76
N LYS A 50 7.74 -8.77 -6.18
CA LYS A 50 8.40 -8.78 -7.49
C LYS A 50 8.46 -10.20 -8.03
N ASN A 51 8.36 -10.31 -9.34
CA ASN A 51 8.61 -11.54 -10.06
C ASN A 51 9.66 -11.30 -11.15
N ILE A 52 10.52 -12.30 -11.40
CA ILE A 52 11.54 -12.26 -12.45
C ILE A 52 11.34 -13.47 -13.35
N HIS A 53 11.05 -13.19 -14.63
CA HIS A 53 10.97 -14.18 -15.69
C HIS A 53 12.13 -13.97 -16.68
N GLY A 54 13.23 -14.70 -16.46
CA GLY A 54 14.44 -14.56 -17.26
C GLY A 54 15.03 -13.14 -17.20
N LYS A 55 15.02 -12.43 -18.32
CA LYS A 55 15.51 -11.03 -18.43
C LYS A 55 14.42 -9.99 -18.15
N GLN A 56 13.25 -10.40 -17.67
CA GLN A 56 12.11 -9.52 -17.45
C GLN A 56 11.73 -9.55 -15.98
N LYS A 57 11.39 -8.39 -15.43
CA LYS A 57 11.03 -8.21 -14.02
C LYS A 57 9.79 -7.36 -13.91
N THR A 58 8.82 -7.87 -13.17
CA THR A 58 7.58 -7.17 -12.82
C THR A 58 7.61 -6.87 -11.33
N THR A 59 7.47 -5.61 -10.97
CA THR A 59 7.26 -5.17 -9.59
C THR A 59 5.80 -4.80 -9.41
N TYR A 60 5.24 -5.10 -8.26
CA TYR A 60 3.86 -4.77 -7.95
C TYR A 60 3.74 -4.40 -6.48
N SER A 61 2.95 -3.38 -6.17
CA SER A 61 2.66 -2.99 -4.80
C SER A 61 1.25 -2.47 -4.64
N VAL A 62 0.77 -2.55 -3.41
CA VAL A 62 -0.50 -2.03 -2.98
C VAL A 62 -0.22 -1.06 -1.85
N THR A 63 -0.63 0.19 -2.01
CA THR A 63 -0.42 1.26 -1.04
C THR A 63 -1.74 1.87 -0.66
N LEU A 64 -2.05 1.90 0.64
CA LEU A 64 -3.16 2.65 1.19
C LEU A 64 -2.69 4.09 1.46
N LYS A 65 -3.25 5.03 0.69
CA LYS A 65 -2.96 6.46 0.80
C LYS A 65 -3.69 7.09 1.99
N GLN A 66 -3.21 8.27 2.40
CA GLN A 66 -3.81 9.08 3.48
C GLN A 66 -5.25 9.52 3.17
N ASN A 67 -5.69 9.53 1.93
CA ASN A 67 -7.07 9.82 1.54
C ASN A 67 -7.95 8.56 1.47
N THR A 68 -7.55 7.47 2.15
CA THR A 68 -8.17 6.13 2.15
C THR A 68 -8.23 5.41 0.81
N MET A 69 -7.67 6.00 -0.26
CA MET A 69 -7.58 5.38 -1.57
C MET A 69 -6.52 4.26 -1.58
N LEU A 70 -6.88 3.14 -2.19
CA LEU A 70 -5.95 2.07 -2.49
C LEU A 70 -5.32 2.32 -3.85
N ASN A 71 -4.01 2.53 -3.85
CA ASN A 71 -3.21 2.63 -5.05
C ASN A 71 -2.53 1.30 -5.36
N ILE A 72 -2.70 0.83 -6.59
CA ILE A 72 -2.01 -0.32 -7.13
C ILE A 72 -0.93 0.20 -8.08
N HIS A 73 0.32 -0.12 -7.75
CA HIS A 73 1.47 0.13 -8.60
C HIS A 73 1.90 -1.16 -9.29
N ILE A 74 2.13 -1.11 -10.58
CA ILE A 74 2.77 -2.18 -11.35
C ILE A 74 3.88 -1.55 -12.19
N GLY A 75 5.06 -2.17 -12.22
CA GLY A 75 6.21 -1.66 -12.97
C GLY A 75 6.92 -2.77 -13.73
N PHE A 76 7.33 -2.46 -14.95
CA PHE A 76 8.01 -3.42 -15.83
C PHE A 76 9.46 -3.03 -16.08
N GLN A 77 10.37 -3.99 -15.98
CA GLN A 77 11.78 -3.77 -16.22
C GLN A 77 12.40 -4.92 -17.00
N LYS A 78 13.28 -4.59 -17.94
CA LYS A 78 14.11 -5.53 -18.69
C LYS A 78 15.57 -5.46 -18.27
N LYS A 79 16.24 -6.61 -18.26
CA LYS A 79 17.65 -6.78 -17.92
C LYS A 79 18.50 -6.48 -19.14
N LEU A 80 19.33 -5.44 -19.02
CA LEU A 80 20.40 -5.11 -19.96
C LEU A 80 21.74 -5.47 -19.32
N TRP A 81 22.82 -5.44 -20.11
CA TRP A 81 24.17 -5.75 -19.62
C TRP A 81 24.63 -4.80 -18.50
N TYR A 82 24.11 -3.56 -18.49
CA TYR A 82 24.39 -2.53 -17.49
C TYR A 82 23.28 -2.40 -16.42
N GLY A 83 22.39 -3.38 -16.29
CA GLY A 83 21.39 -3.43 -15.23
C GLY A 83 19.94 -3.39 -15.71
N TRP A 84 19.03 -3.19 -14.77
CA TRP A 84 17.60 -3.16 -15.04
C TRP A 84 17.17 -1.77 -15.56
N ARG A 85 16.45 -1.75 -16.68
CA ARG A 85 15.82 -0.54 -17.23
C ARG A 85 14.34 -0.78 -17.41
N ARG A 86 13.57 0.30 -17.45
CA ARG A 86 12.13 0.25 -17.69
C ARG A 86 11.83 -0.42 -19.04
N ASP A 87 10.78 -1.24 -19.06
CA ASP A 87 10.19 -1.78 -20.29
C ASP A 87 8.83 -1.10 -20.51
N ASN A 88 8.64 -0.35 -21.60
CA ASN A 88 7.50 0.56 -21.79
C ASN A 88 6.40 0.03 -22.71
N HIS A 89 6.47 -1.22 -23.14
CA HIS A 89 5.54 -1.80 -24.11
C HIS A 89 5.00 -3.11 -23.58
N ARG A 90 4.37 -3.04 -22.40
CA ARG A 90 3.90 -4.21 -21.66
C ARG A 90 2.44 -4.06 -21.34
N ASP A 91 1.75 -5.18 -21.40
CA ASP A 91 0.38 -5.27 -20.97
C ASP A 91 0.33 -5.71 -19.52
N ALA A 92 -0.46 -5.03 -18.72
CA ALA A 92 -0.75 -5.44 -17.36
C ALA A 92 -2.22 -5.75 -17.21
N TYR A 93 -2.48 -6.84 -16.52
CA TYR A 93 -3.80 -7.23 -16.08
C TYR A 93 -3.70 -7.41 -14.58
N TYR A 94 -4.67 -6.90 -13.83
CA TYR A 94 -4.74 -7.21 -12.43
C TYR A 94 -6.18 -7.36 -11.94
N TYR A 95 -6.31 -8.13 -10.89
CA TYR A 95 -7.53 -8.30 -10.12
C TYR A 95 -7.14 -8.30 -8.66
N PHE A 96 -8.01 -7.79 -7.79
CA PHE A 96 -7.83 -7.93 -6.37
C PHE A 96 -9.18 -8.06 -5.69
N ASP A 97 -9.18 -8.85 -4.62
CA ASP A 97 -10.26 -8.91 -3.65
C ASP A 97 -9.77 -8.26 -2.35
N ALA A 98 -10.46 -7.21 -1.92
CA ALA A 98 -10.18 -6.54 -0.66
C ALA A 98 -11.47 -6.27 0.12
N SER A 99 -11.36 -6.26 1.45
CA SER A 99 -12.48 -5.97 2.34
C SER A 99 -12.01 -5.25 3.62
N PRO A 100 -12.76 -4.24 4.11
CA PRO A 100 -13.93 -3.63 3.50
C PRO A 100 -13.55 -2.59 2.43
N PHE A 101 -14.13 -2.68 1.22
CA PHE A 101 -13.67 -1.90 0.07
C PHE A 101 -14.78 -1.51 -0.91
N GLN A 102 -14.71 -0.29 -1.44
CA GLN A 102 -15.50 0.18 -2.59
C GLN A 102 -14.58 0.34 -3.79
N TYR A 103 -14.88 -0.39 -4.87
CA TYR A 103 -14.13 -0.32 -6.13
C TYR A 103 -14.54 0.89 -6.94
N ASN A 104 -13.61 1.45 -7.70
CA ASN A 104 -13.90 2.52 -8.63
C ASN A 104 -13.15 2.35 -9.96
N TYR A 105 -13.52 3.20 -10.93
CA TYR A 105 -12.67 3.56 -12.06
C TYR A 105 -12.73 5.07 -12.30
N TRP A 106 -11.75 5.59 -13.03
CA TRP A 106 -11.65 7.01 -13.35
C TRP A 106 -12.13 7.29 -14.75
N LEU A 107 -13.33 7.82 -14.94
CA LEU A 107 -13.82 8.23 -16.25
C LEU A 107 -13.09 9.50 -16.73
N LYS A 108 -12.58 9.49 -17.96
CA LYS A 108 -12.14 10.72 -18.65
C LYS A 108 -13.19 11.14 -19.67
N PRO A 109 -13.94 12.23 -19.45
CA PRO A 109 -14.89 12.74 -20.43
C PRO A 109 -14.17 13.23 -21.70
N ASN A 110 -14.88 13.26 -22.83
CA ASN A 110 -14.30 13.60 -24.14
C ASN A 110 -13.96 15.09 -24.32
N ALA A 111 -14.25 15.96 -23.34
CA ALA A 111 -13.90 17.38 -23.44
C ALA A 111 -12.42 17.62 -23.12
N LYS A 112 -11.81 18.57 -23.86
CA LYS A 112 -10.36 18.80 -23.91
C LYS A 112 -9.69 18.99 -22.54
N ASP A 113 -10.43 19.49 -21.55
CA ASP A 113 -9.93 19.78 -20.21
C ASP A 113 -10.86 19.21 -19.12
N ALA A 114 -11.64 18.17 -19.45
CA ALA A 114 -12.51 17.55 -18.46
C ALA A 114 -11.68 16.90 -17.33
N PRO A 115 -12.05 17.13 -16.06
CA PRO A 115 -11.42 16.43 -14.95
C PRO A 115 -11.69 14.93 -15.05
N LEU A 116 -10.81 14.13 -14.44
CA LEU A 116 -11.12 12.72 -14.19
C LEU A 116 -12.25 12.65 -13.17
N LEU A 117 -13.28 11.87 -13.50
CA LEU A 117 -14.42 11.64 -12.63
C LEU A 117 -14.31 10.25 -12.03
N GLN A 118 -14.21 10.17 -10.72
CA GLN A 118 -14.32 8.89 -10.03
C GLN A 118 -15.73 8.32 -10.21
N GLN A 119 -15.82 7.04 -10.53
CA GLN A 119 -17.07 6.30 -10.69
C GLN A 119 -17.00 5.02 -9.87
N ASP A 120 -17.88 4.90 -8.89
CA ASP A 120 -17.98 3.71 -8.06
C ASP A 120 -18.61 2.56 -8.85
N ILE A 121 -18.04 1.37 -8.68
CA ILE A 121 -18.47 0.15 -9.38
C ILE A 121 -18.55 -1.02 -8.41
N THR A 122 -19.26 -2.06 -8.83
CA THR A 122 -19.09 -3.40 -8.24
C THR A 122 -17.66 -3.89 -8.46
N CYS A 123 -17.25 -4.94 -7.74
CA CYS A 123 -15.97 -5.61 -8.01
C CYS A 123 -15.85 -5.95 -9.50
N PRO A 124 -14.89 -5.36 -10.25
CA PRO A 124 -14.69 -5.71 -11.64
C PRO A 124 -14.06 -7.10 -11.75
N ASP A 125 -14.22 -7.73 -12.92
CA ASP A 125 -13.54 -9.00 -13.15
C ASP A 125 -12.04 -8.79 -13.39
N ILE A 126 -11.66 -7.67 -14.03
CA ILE A 126 -10.27 -7.34 -14.30
C ILE A 126 -10.04 -5.85 -14.58
N TYR A 127 -8.87 -5.37 -14.19
CA TYR A 127 -8.29 -4.11 -14.64
C TYR A 127 -7.23 -4.39 -15.71
N PHE A 128 -7.21 -3.60 -16.77
CA PHE A 128 -6.29 -3.76 -17.90
C PHE A 128 -5.66 -2.44 -18.33
N PHE A 129 -4.36 -2.50 -18.62
CA PHE A 129 -3.54 -1.40 -19.08
C PHE A 129 -2.63 -1.90 -20.20
N GLU A 130 -2.85 -1.36 -21.39
CA GLU A 130 -2.14 -1.76 -22.60
C GLU A 130 -0.90 -0.90 -22.82
N ASN A 131 0.21 -1.52 -23.21
CA ASN A 131 1.43 -0.81 -23.63
C ASN A 131 1.91 0.23 -22.61
N GLU A 132 1.84 -0.08 -21.32
CA GLU A 132 2.33 0.76 -20.23
C GLU A 132 3.65 0.19 -19.71
N GLY A 133 4.59 1.05 -19.32
CA GLY A 133 5.75 0.59 -18.55
C GLY A 133 5.54 0.62 -17.04
N THR A 134 4.53 1.37 -16.59
CA THR A 134 4.11 1.43 -15.19
C THR A 134 2.69 1.88 -15.12
N ILE A 135 2.05 1.41 -14.09
CA ILE A 135 0.68 1.74 -13.76
C ILE A 135 0.70 2.22 -12.34
N ASP A 136 0.12 3.38 -12.12
CA ASP A 136 -0.21 3.92 -10.82
C ASP A 136 -1.70 4.22 -10.87
N TYR A 137 -2.51 3.36 -10.28
CA TYR A 137 -3.97 3.45 -10.37
C TYR A 137 -4.62 3.41 -9.00
N GLU A 138 -5.52 4.36 -8.74
CA GLU A 138 -6.36 4.34 -7.54
C GLU A 138 -7.62 3.54 -7.86
N SER A 139 -7.70 2.32 -7.34
CA SER A 139 -8.72 1.33 -7.71
C SER A 139 -9.94 1.32 -6.77
N GLY A 140 -9.94 2.20 -5.77
CA GLY A 140 -11.05 2.37 -4.85
C GLY A 140 -10.59 2.83 -3.47
N TYR A 141 -11.46 2.70 -2.48
CA TYR A 141 -11.22 3.20 -1.12
C TYR A 141 -11.84 2.31 -0.04
N ILE A 142 -11.30 2.40 1.17
CA ILE A 142 -11.84 1.71 2.35
C ILE A 142 -13.20 2.30 2.75
N VAL A 143 -14.14 1.43 3.12
CA VAL A 143 -15.48 1.82 3.58
C VAL A 143 -15.79 1.38 5.01
N GLY A 144 -16.89 1.89 5.57
CA GLY A 144 -17.42 1.44 6.87
C GLY A 144 -16.63 1.91 8.09
N GLY A 145 -15.77 2.93 7.94
CA GLY A 145 -14.96 3.46 9.05
C GLY A 145 -13.84 2.52 9.50
N SER A 146 -13.54 1.46 8.74
CA SER A 146 -12.43 0.56 9.05
C SER A 146 -11.09 1.27 8.90
N LYS A 147 -10.14 0.89 9.76
CA LYS A 147 -8.74 1.31 9.68
C LYS A 147 -7.83 0.23 9.09
N VAL A 148 -8.38 -0.94 8.80
CA VAL A 148 -7.65 -2.10 8.29
C VAL A 148 -8.29 -2.55 6.99
N LEU A 149 -7.46 -2.83 6.01
CA LEU A 149 -7.85 -3.40 4.72
C LEU A 149 -7.05 -4.67 4.49
N THR A 150 -7.73 -5.79 4.32
CA THR A 150 -7.09 -7.06 3.99
C THR A 150 -7.52 -7.48 2.60
N GLY A 151 -6.61 -8.09 1.85
CA GLY A 151 -6.92 -8.57 0.52
C GLY A 151 -5.78 -9.32 -0.15
N LYS A 152 -6.03 -9.68 -1.40
CA LYS A 152 -5.06 -10.35 -2.27
C LYS A 152 -5.06 -9.71 -3.64
N LEU A 153 -3.87 -9.34 -4.12
CA LEU A 153 -3.65 -8.87 -5.47
C LEU A 153 -3.16 -10.03 -6.34
N TYR A 154 -3.69 -10.08 -7.56
CA TYR A 154 -3.27 -10.96 -8.64
C TYR A 154 -2.86 -10.10 -9.83
N VAL A 155 -1.63 -10.28 -10.30
CA VAL A 155 -1.08 -9.56 -11.45
C VAL A 155 -0.71 -10.55 -12.55
N TRP A 156 -1.12 -10.24 -13.77
CA TRP A 156 -0.67 -10.91 -14.98
C TRP A 156 -0.04 -9.90 -15.92
N THR A 157 0.75 -10.45 -16.84
CA THR A 157 1.42 -9.74 -17.92
C THR A 157 1.11 -10.47 -19.22
N ASP A 158 1.47 -9.87 -20.35
CA ASP A 158 1.51 -10.52 -21.67
C ASP A 158 2.24 -11.87 -21.70
N TYR A 159 3.08 -12.20 -20.71
CA TYR A 159 3.72 -13.52 -20.61
C TYR A 159 2.98 -14.56 -19.78
N THR A 160 2.08 -14.13 -18.90
CA THR A 160 1.43 -15.02 -17.94
C THR A 160 -0.05 -15.24 -18.22
N VAL A 161 -0.64 -14.44 -19.10
CA VAL A 161 -1.98 -14.68 -19.63
C VAL A 161 -1.98 -15.87 -20.59
N GLU A 162 -3.12 -16.53 -20.73
CA GLU A 162 -3.31 -17.58 -21.74
C GLU A 162 -3.42 -17.00 -23.15
N THR A 163 -3.12 -17.81 -24.15
CA THR A 163 -3.37 -17.46 -25.56
C THR A 163 -4.86 -17.54 -25.94
N SER A 164 -5.65 -18.32 -25.20
CA SER A 164 -7.10 -18.39 -25.36
C SER A 164 -7.80 -17.20 -24.69
N THR A 165 -8.98 -16.86 -25.20
CA THR A 165 -9.79 -15.73 -24.74
C THR A 165 -11.06 -16.20 -24.02
N LYS A 166 -11.61 -15.32 -23.19
CA LYS A 166 -12.97 -15.45 -22.65
C LYS A 166 -13.63 -14.08 -22.55
N ARG A 167 -14.96 -14.07 -22.42
CA ARG A 167 -15.72 -12.84 -22.13
C ARG A 167 -15.72 -12.55 -20.63
N TYR A 168 -15.24 -11.36 -20.29
CA TYR A 168 -15.31 -10.76 -18.97
C TYR A 168 -16.53 -9.84 -18.90
N LYS A 169 -17.32 -9.93 -17.83
CA LYS A 169 -18.55 -9.14 -17.68
C LYS A 169 -18.23 -7.67 -17.42
N GLN A 170 -17.17 -7.38 -16.67
CA GLN A 170 -16.76 -6.02 -16.33
C GLN A 170 -15.24 -5.88 -16.38
N VAL A 171 -14.76 -5.16 -17.40
CA VAL A 171 -13.34 -4.83 -17.59
C VAL A 171 -13.14 -3.34 -17.41
N VAL A 172 -12.23 -2.95 -16.53
CA VAL A 172 -11.77 -1.55 -16.42
C VAL A 172 -10.52 -1.39 -17.27
N LYS A 173 -10.60 -0.57 -18.32
CA LYS A 173 -9.45 -0.18 -19.15
C LYS A 173 -9.13 1.28 -18.91
N LYS A 174 -8.23 1.56 -17.96
CA LYS A 174 -7.75 2.89 -17.54
C LYS A 174 -8.86 3.91 -17.28
N TYR A 175 -9.42 4.51 -18.34
CA TYR A 175 -10.42 5.58 -18.28
C TYR A 175 -11.85 5.19 -18.65
N LYS A 176 -12.09 3.91 -18.93
CA LYS A 176 -13.40 3.41 -19.36
C LYS A 176 -13.66 2.02 -18.80
N MET A 177 -14.93 1.70 -18.61
CA MET A 177 -15.39 0.37 -18.26
C MET A 177 -16.09 -0.26 -19.48
N PHE A 178 -15.76 -1.51 -19.78
CA PHE A 178 -16.28 -2.26 -20.91
C PHE A 178 -17.06 -3.48 -20.41
N PRO A 179 -18.36 -3.58 -20.74
CA PRO A 179 -19.13 -4.78 -20.45
C PRO A 179 -18.91 -5.87 -21.52
N ASN A 180 -18.90 -7.13 -21.09
CA ASN A 180 -18.84 -8.33 -21.96
C ASN A 180 -17.67 -8.34 -22.96
N GLU A 181 -16.53 -7.81 -22.52
CA GLU A 181 -15.32 -7.68 -23.32
C GLU A 181 -14.58 -9.02 -23.43
N GLU A 182 -14.14 -9.37 -24.64
CA GLU A 182 -13.33 -10.57 -24.87
C GLU A 182 -11.84 -10.26 -24.67
N MET A 183 -11.19 -11.00 -23.78
CA MET A 183 -9.79 -10.79 -23.40
C MET A 183 -9.06 -12.12 -23.11
N PRO A 184 -7.72 -12.14 -23.15
CA PRO A 184 -6.92 -13.28 -22.71
C PRO A 184 -7.33 -13.80 -21.33
N ILE A 185 -7.36 -15.13 -21.16
CA ILE A 185 -7.69 -15.72 -19.87
C ILE A 185 -6.57 -15.43 -18.87
N CYS A 186 -6.94 -14.83 -17.74
CA CYS A 186 -6.07 -14.61 -16.60
C CYS A 186 -6.27 -15.74 -15.57
N ASP A 187 -5.54 -16.85 -15.72
CA ASP A 187 -5.57 -17.97 -14.77
C ASP A 187 -4.86 -17.59 -13.46
N LYS A 188 -5.59 -17.66 -12.34
CA LYS A 188 -5.06 -17.34 -11.00
C LYS A 188 -3.84 -18.18 -10.61
N ASN A 189 -3.66 -19.37 -11.17
CA ASN A 189 -2.47 -20.20 -10.92
C ASN A 189 -1.20 -19.68 -11.58
N LYS A 190 -1.33 -18.82 -12.60
CA LYS A 190 -0.22 -18.17 -13.31
C LYS A 190 0.00 -16.71 -12.87
N ALA A 191 -0.80 -16.23 -11.92
CA ALA A 191 -0.69 -14.86 -11.42
C ALA A 191 0.54 -14.67 -10.54
N TYR A 192 1.12 -13.48 -10.59
CA TYR A 192 1.97 -12.99 -9.50
C TYR A 192 1.05 -12.50 -8.39
N THR A 193 1.19 -13.09 -7.20
CA THR A 193 0.28 -12.83 -6.08
C THR A 193 0.93 -12.00 -4.99
N LEU A 194 0.10 -11.25 -4.26
CA LEU A 194 0.47 -10.51 -3.06
C LEU A 194 -0.70 -10.53 -2.08
N ASP A 195 -0.53 -11.23 -0.97
CA ASP A 195 -1.39 -11.08 0.21
C ASP A 195 -1.02 -9.78 0.92
N PHE A 196 -2.02 -9.01 1.36
CA PHE A 196 -1.79 -7.76 2.09
C PHE A 196 -2.77 -7.57 3.25
N THR A 197 -2.27 -6.94 4.30
CA THR A 197 -3.06 -6.34 5.38
C THR A 197 -2.48 -4.96 5.62
N LEU A 198 -3.25 -3.93 5.26
CA LEU A 198 -2.82 -2.55 5.28
C LEU A 198 -3.57 -1.80 6.38
N ASN A 199 -2.84 -0.92 7.05
CA ASN A 199 -3.37 -0.08 8.11
C ASN A 199 -3.42 1.38 7.66
N TYR A 200 -4.55 2.02 7.91
CA TYR A 200 -4.69 3.46 7.74
C TYR A 200 -3.93 4.18 8.86
N LEU A 201 -2.79 4.76 8.48
CA LEU A 201 -1.93 5.56 9.34
C LEU A 201 -2.44 7.01 9.33
N TRP A 202 -2.69 7.55 10.53
CA TRP A 202 -3.20 8.91 10.76
C TRP A 202 -2.08 9.94 10.69
#